data_AF-A0A5C7VF67-F1
#
_entry.id   AF-A0A5C7VF67-F1
#
_cell.length_a   1.000
_cell.length_b   1.000
_cell.length_c   1.000
_cell.angle_alpha   90.00
_cell.angle_beta   90.00
_cell.angle_gamma   90.00
#
_symmetry.space_group_name_H-M   'P 1'
#
loop_
_entity.id
_entity.type
_entity.pdbx_description
1 polymer ?
#
loop_
_entity_poly.entity_id
_entity_poly.type
_entity_poly.pdbx_seq_one_letter_code
_entity_poly.pdbx_strand_id
1 'polypeptide(L)' 'MGADGEELLSFAVIKDEPPPEVSAAGHDRSVVPIKASAIDAWLRPGRGDLAARCAILDDRERPYYEHRMAA' A
#
# COMPACT_ATOMS: atom_id res chain seq x y z
N MET A 1 10.04 0.08 23.66
CA MET A 1 9.28 -0.21 24.89
C MET A 1 8.64 1.10 25.31
N GLY A 2 7.31 1.17 25.41
CA GLY A 2 6.59 2.36 25.82
C GLY A 2 6.90 2.74 27.27
N ALA A 3 6.45 3.92 27.70
CA ALA A 3 6.69 4.45 29.05
C ALA A 3 6.22 3.50 30.18
N ASP A 4 5.24 2.64 29.89
CA ASP A 4 4.62 1.71 30.83
C ASP A 4 5.05 0.24 30.64
N GLY A 5 6.09 -0.01 29.84
CA GLY A 5 6.61 -1.35 29.57
C GLY A 5 5.80 -2.15 28.54
N GLU A 6 4.74 -1.57 28.00
CA GLU A 6 3.95 -2.11 26.90
C GLU A 6 4.67 -2.03 25.54
N GLU A 7 4.44 -3.06 24.72
CA GLU A 7 4.96 -3.14 23.36
C GLU A 7 4.24 -2.12 22.48
N LEU A 8 5.00 -1.20 21.88
CA LEU A 8 4.45 -0.24 20.93
C LEU A 8 4.31 -0.92 19.57
N LEU A 9 3.08 -1.30 19.23
CA LEU A 9 2.74 -1.72 17.87
C LEU A 9 2.66 -0.48 16.98
N SER A 10 3.49 -0.45 15.95
CA SER A 10 3.52 0.62 14.94
C SER A 10 3.42 0.01 13.55
N PHE A 11 3.05 0.82 12.57
CA PHE A 11 2.95 0.39 11.18
C PHE A 11 3.50 1.46 10.24
N ALA A 12 3.84 1.04 9.03
CA ALA A 12 4.19 1.92 7.93
C ALA A 12 3.36 1.54 6.71
N VAL A 13 3.20 2.51 5.80
CA VAL A 13 2.46 2.32 4.55
C VAL A 13 3.45 2.17 3.41
N ILE A 14 3.24 1.16 2.57
CA ILE A 14 4.03 0.96 1.35
C ILE A 14 3.50 1.92 0.28
N LYS A 15 4.41 2.73 -0.27
CA LYS A 15 4.12 3.73 -1.30
C LYS A 15 5.00 3.49 -2.51
N ASP A 16 4.50 3.89 -3.67
CA ASP A 16 5.20 3.80 -4.95
C ASP A 16 4.81 4.97 -5.86
N GLU A 17 5.20 4.93 -7.13
CA GLU A 17 4.84 5.90 -8.16
C GLU A 17 3.31 6.05 -8.29
N PRO A 18 2.79 7.28 -8.30
CA PRO A 18 1.36 7.53 -8.45
C PRO A 18 0.85 7.18 -9.85
N PRO A 19 -0.44 6.80 -9.98
CA PRO A 19 -1.14 6.84 -11.26
C PRO A 19 -1.07 8.24 -11.90
N PRO A 20 -1.13 8.34 -13.25
CA PRO A 20 -0.99 9.63 -13.95
C PRO A 20 -1.95 10.72 -13.46
N GLU A 21 -3.19 10.36 -13.14
CA GLU A 21 -4.20 11.27 -12.60
C GLU A 21 -3.83 11.79 -11.21
N VAL A 22 -3.25 10.95 -10.35
CA VAL A 22 -2.80 11.34 -9.01
C VAL A 22 -1.54 12.20 -9.10
N SER A 23 -0.64 11.88 -10.03
CA SER A 23 0.53 12.71 -10.36
C SER A 23 0.11 14.10 -10.88
N ALA A 24 -0.90 14.16 -11.77
CA ALA A 24 -1.43 15.40 -12.32
C ALA A 24 -2.06 16.32 -11.26
N ALA A 25 -2.55 15.76 -10.15
CA ALA A 25 -2.99 16.52 -8.99
C ALA A 25 -1.84 17.03 -8.09
N GLY A 26 -0.59 16.76 -8.44
CA GLY A 26 0.61 17.25 -7.76
C GLY A 26 1.20 16.29 -6.72
N HIS A 27 0.80 15.02 -6.69
CA HIS A 27 1.38 14.03 -5.78
C HIS A 27 2.62 13.35 -6.38
N ASP A 28 3.65 13.17 -5.55
CA ASP A 28 4.90 12.48 -5.91
C ASP A 28 4.86 10.96 -5.61
N ARG A 29 4.00 10.54 -4.68
CA ARG A 29 3.85 9.13 -4.27
C ARG A 29 2.40 8.79 -3.97
N SER A 30 1.99 7.57 -4.33
CA SER A 30 0.68 7.00 -3.96
C SER A 30 0.84 5.72 -3.14
N VAL A 31 -0.17 5.41 -2.32
CA VAL A 31 -0.25 4.16 -1.57
C VAL A 31 -0.47 3.01 -2.55
N VAL A 32 0.24 1.89 -2.37
CA VAL A 32 0.05 0.69 -3.19
C VAL A 32 -1.19 -0.06 -2.70
N PRO A 33 -2.27 -0.16 -3.50
CA PRO A 33 -3.42 -0.95 -3.11
C PRO A 33 -3.12 -2.44 -3.25
N ILE A 34 -3.64 -3.24 -2.33
CA ILE A 34 -3.62 -4.71 -2.43
C ILE A 34 -4.99 -5.16 -2.90
N LYS A 35 -5.03 -6.01 -3.94
CA LYS A 35 -6.26 -6.63 -4.42
C LYS A 35 -6.95 -7.39 -3.29
N ALA A 36 -8.27 -7.29 -3.22
CA ALA A 36 -9.06 -8.01 -2.21
C ALA A 36 -8.79 -9.54 -2.24
N SER A 37 -8.61 -10.10 -3.44
CA SER A 37 -8.29 -11.52 -3.64
C SER A 37 -6.91 -11.94 -3.13
N ALA A 38 -6.00 -11.00 -2.89
CA ALA A 38 -4.62 -11.25 -2.44
C ALA A 38 -4.42 -10.99 -0.94
N ILE A 39 -5.45 -10.54 -0.20
CA ILE A 39 -5.35 -10.18 1.22
C ILE A 39 -4.86 -11.35 2.09
N ASP A 40 -5.43 -12.55 1.90
CA ASP A 40 -5.03 -13.72 2.69
C ASP A 40 -3.56 -14.08 2.48
N ALA A 41 -3.10 -14.03 1.22
CA ALA A 41 -1.70 -14.29 0.87
C ALA A 41 -0.75 -13.23 1.45
N TRP A 42 -1.19 -11.97 1.54
CA TRP A 42 -0.42 -10.89 2.16
C TRP A 42 -0.31 -11.03 3.68
N LEU A 43 -1.43 -11.33 4.36
CA LEU A 43 -1.48 -11.45 5.83
C LEU A 43 -0.84 -12.75 6.35
N ARG A 44 -0.73 -13.79 5.51
CA ARG A 44 -0.17 -15.10 5.88
C ARG A 44 0.96 -15.51 4.91
N PRO A 45 2.08 -14.78 4.90
CA PRO A 45 3.14 -15.06 3.96
C PRO A 45 3.84 -16.39 4.28
N GLY A 46 4.19 -17.14 3.23
CA GLY A 46 5.13 -18.24 3.34
C GLY A 46 6.48 -17.75 3.90
N ARG A 47 7.13 -18.58 4.72
CA ARG A 47 8.46 -18.27 5.28
C ARG A 47 9.45 -18.10 4.14
N GLY A 48 10.14 -16.95 4.11
CA GLY A 48 11.23 -16.69 3.17
C GLY A 48 10.84 -16.28 1.76
N ASP A 49 9.55 -16.21 1.41
CA ASP A 49 9.13 -15.84 0.05
C ASP A 49 8.89 -14.33 -0.08
N LEU A 50 9.98 -13.58 -0.25
CA LEU A 50 9.92 -12.14 -0.54
C LEU A 50 9.39 -11.86 -1.95
N ALA A 51 9.73 -12.72 -2.91
CA ALA A 51 9.35 -12.55 -4.31
C ALA A 51 7.83 -12.60 -4.48
N ALA A 52 7.15 -13.54 -3.81
CA ALA A 52 5.68 -13.61 -3.84
C ALA A 52 5.02 -12.35 -3.25
N ARG A 53 5.62 -11.74 -2.22
CA ARG A 53 5.08 -10.50 -1.62
C ARG A 53 5.28 -9.31 -2.54
N CYS A 54 6.44 -9.21 -3.19
CA CYS A 54 6.66 -8.19 -4.23
C CYS A 54 5.68 -8.37 -5.40
N ALA A 55 5.44 -9.60 -5.84
CA ALA A 55 4.49 -9.89 -6.91
C ALA A 55 3.05 -9.46 -6.56
N ILE A 56 2.62 -9.56 -5.30
CA ILE A 56 1.31 -9.04 -4.85
C ILE A 56 1.24 -7.52 -4.98
N LEU A 57 2.32 -6.80 -4.66
CA LEU A 57 2.39 -5.33 -4.79
C LEU A 57 2.49 -4.89 -6.25
N ASP A 58 3.13 -5.68 -7.10
CA ASP A 58 3.20 -5.43 -8.54
C ASP A 58 1.84 -5.67 -9.21
N ASP A 59 1.12 -6.70 -8.79
CA ASP A 59 -0.25 -7.02 -9.22
C ASP A 59 -1.32 -6.16 -8.49
N ARG A 60 -1.06 -4.86 -8.36
CA ARG A 60 -1.97 -3.90 -7.74
C ARG A 60 -3.15 -3.58 -8.66
N GLU A 61 -4.32 -3.35 -8.06
CA GLU A 61 -5.39 -2.66 -8.77
C GLU A 61 -4.95 -1.24 -9.14
N ARG A 62 -5.45 -0.73 -10.27
CA ARG A 62 -5.30 0.67 -10.66
C ARG A 62 -6.68 1.32 -10.72
N PRO A 63 -7.29 1.64 -9.56
CA PRO A 63 -8.51 2.42 -9.55
C PRO A 63 -8.24 3.76 -10.22
N TYR A 64 -9.13 4.17 -11.11
CA TYR A 64 -9.08 5.51 -11.69
C TYR A 64 -9.66 6.51 -10.70
N TYR A 65 -8.90 7.56 -10.38
CA TYR A 65 -9.35 8.61 -9.47
C TYR A 65 -9.74 9.87 -10.25
N GLU A 66 -11.02 10.24 -10.18
CA GLU A 66 -11.50 11.50 -10.75
C GLU A 66 -11.36 12.63 -9.72
N HIS A 67 -10.57 13.66 -10.06
CA HIS A 67 -10.42 14.84 -9.22
C HIS A 67 -11.56 15.83 -9.51
N ARG A 68 -12.44 16.05 -8.54
CA ARG A 68 -13.32 17.23 -8.51
C ARG A 68 -12.64 18.34 -7.72
N MET A 69 -12.53 19.52 -8.34
CA MET A 69 -12.14 20.74 -7.63
C MET A 69 -13.15 20.98 -6.50
N ALA A 70 -12.67 21.09 -5.25
CA ALA A 70 -13.51 21.55 -4.16
C ALA A 70 -13.91 23.00 -4.44
N ALA A 71 -15.22 23.26 -4.44
CA ALA A 71 -15.80 24.60 -4.63
C ALA A 71 -15.60 25.48 -3.38
#